data_AF-A0A081N3Y8-F1
#
_entry.id   AF-A0A081N3Y8-F1
#
_cell.length_a   1.000
_cell.length_b   1.000
_cell.length_c   1.000
_cell.angle_alpha   90.00
_cell.angle_beta   90.00
_cell.angle_gamma   90.00
#
_symmetry.space_group_name_H-M   'P 1'
#
loop_
_entity.id
_entity.type
_entity.pdbx_description
1 polymer ?
#
loop_
_entity_poly.entity_id
_entity_poly.type
_entity_poly.pdbx_seq_one_letter_code
_entity_poly.pdbx_strand_id
1 'polypeptide(L)' 'MAHDTTAIQAQLQIEAIGGQPDWYWFLNGELLDERSSRLTMAMPEPGTYQLSVTDQGGQSDQVSFTVEVQL' A
#
# COMPACT_ATOMS: atom_id res chain seq x y z
N MET A 1 -28.14 -6.91 -23.04
CA MET A 1 -28.30 -6.54 -21.62
C MET A 1 -26.96 -6.77 -20.96
N ALA A 2 -26.16 -5.72 -20.82
CA ALA A 2 -24.86 -5.80 -20.15
C ALA A 2 -25.10 -5.49 -18.67
N HIS A 3 -24.76 -6.42 -17.80
CA HIS A 3 -24.69 -6.15 -16.37
C HIS A 3 -23.39 -5.38 -16.13
N ASP A 4 -23.50 -4.06 -15.97
CA ASP A 4 -22.47 -3.28 -15.29
C ASP A 4 -22.43 -3.75 -13.84
N THR A 5 -21.65 -4.80 -13.58
CA THR A 5 -21.26 -5.14 -12.21
C THR A 5 -20.10 -4.23 -11.87
N THR A 6 -20.37 -3.09 -11.25
CA THR A 6 -19.33 -2.33 -10.54
C THR A 6 -18.75 -3.26 -9.48
N ALA A 7 -17.60 -3.87 -9.76
CA ALA A 7 -16.90 -4.68 -8.78
C ALA A 7 -16.49 -3.77 -7.62
N ILE A 8 -16.99 -4.07 -6.42
CA ILE A 8 -16.48 -3.44 -5.20
C ILE A 8 -15.08 -4.04 -4.98
N GLN A 9 -14.04 -3.29 -5.35
CA GLN A 9 -12.66 -3.66 -5.05
C GLN A 9 -12.33 -3.25 -3.61
N ALA A 10 -11.83 -4.19 -2.81
CA ALA A 10 -11.33 -3.88 -1.48
C ALA A 10 -10.14 -2.91 -1.56
N GLN A 11 -10.02 -2.02 -0.57
CA GLN A 11 -8.92 -1.07 -0.48
C GLN A 11 -8.11 -1.33 0.79
N LEU A 12 -6.79 -1.19 0.67
CA LEU A 12 -5.86 -1.20 1.79
C LEU A 12 -5.50 0.25 2.13
N GLN A 13 -5.63 0.61 3.41
CA GLN A 13 -5.25 1.91 3.94
C GLN A 13 -4.15 1.74 4.98
N ILE A 14 -3.03 2.43 4.79
CA ILE A 14 -1.87 2.42 5.67
C ILE A 14 -1.54 3.86 6.06
N GLU A 15 -1.11 4.06 7.30
CA GLU A 15 -0.63 5.34 7.81
C GLU A 15 0.76 5.17 8.43
N ALA A 16 1.72 5.97 7.96
CA ALA A 16 3.00 6.15 8.62
C ALA A 16 2.83 7.16 9.77
N ILE A 17 3.28 6.80 10.97
CA ILE A 17 3.19 7.65 12.16
C ILE A 17 4.54 8.31 12.41
N GLY A 18 4.60 9.63 12.37
CA GLY A 18 5.85 10.40 12.49
C GLY A 18 6.56 10.63 11.16
N GLY A 19 7.85 10.94 11.21
CA GLY A 19 8.66 11.27 10.04
C GLY A 19 8.48 12.71 9.53
N GLN A 20 9.18 13.03 8.45
CA GLN A 20 9.11 14.33 7.76
C GLN A 20 8.73 14.15 6.28
N PRO A 21 7.79 14.96 5.74
CA PRO A 21 7.46 14.91 4.31
C PRO A 21 8.70 15.14 3.46
N ASP A 22 8.79 14.59 2.24
CA ASP A 22 7.84 13.66 1.61
C ASP A 22 8.02 12.19 2.06
N TRP A 23 6.99 11.36 1.88
CA TRP A 23 7.06 9.91 2.09
C TRP A 23 7.28 9.18 0.75
N TYR A 24 8.17 8.20 0.75
CA TYR A 24 8.53 7.38 -0.40
C TYR A 24 8.11 5.95 -0.08
N TRP A 25 6.96 5.53 -0.60
CA TRP A 25 6.42 4.18 -0.39
C TRP A 25 6.96 3.20 -1.41
N PHE A 26 7.29 1.98 -0.96
CA PHE A 26 7.72 0.89 -1.84
C PHE A 26 6.93 -0.38 -1.55
N LEU A 27 6.37 -0.99 -2.59
CA LEU A 27 5.77 -2.32 -2.52
C LEU A 27 6.69 -3.32 -3.19
N ASN A 28 7.18 -4.30 -2.45
CA ASN A 28 8.16 -5.29 -2.92
C ASN A 28 9.41 -4.64 -3.56
N GLY A 29 9.81 -3.46 -3.06
CA GLY A 29 10.94 -2.69 -3.58
C GLY A 29 10.63 -1.78 -4.77
N GLU A 30 9.41 -1.81 -5.31
CA GLU A 30 8.97 -0.90 -6.37
C GLU A 30 8.36 0.38 -5.80
N LEU A 31 8.83 1.54 -6.29
CA LEU A 31 8.39 2.86 -5.82
C LEU A 31 6.95 3.14 -6.27
N LEU A 32 6.13 3.61 -5.33
CA LEU A 32 4.75 4.06 -5.59
C LEU A 32 4.69 5.58 -5.80
N ASP A 33 3.62 6.06 -6.44
CA ASP A 33 3.43 7.49 -6.75
C ASP A 33 2.97 8.33 -5.55
N GLU A 34 2.37 7.71 -4.52
CA GLU A 34 1.89 8.39 -3.32
C GLU A 34 3.05 8.99 -2.50
N ARG A 35 2.86 10.23 -2.03
CA ARG A 35 3.89 11.01 -1.31
C ARG A 35 3.49 11.46 0.09
N SER A 36 2.25 11.22 0.50
CA SER A 36 1.75 11.56 1.81
C SER A 36 2.03 10.46 2.84
N SER A 37 1.85 10.79 4.12
CA SER A 37 1.95 9.82 5.22
C SER A 37 0.86 8.74 5.18
N ARG A 38 -0.14 8.86 4.30
CA ARG A 38 -1.19 7.86 4.10
C ARG A 38 -1.07 7.24 2.72
N LEU A 39 -1.08 5.91 2.66
CA LEU A 39 -1.16 5.14 1.43
C LEU A 39 -2.55 4.50 1.33
N THR A 40 -3.25 4.77 0.23
CA THR A 40 -4.47 4.04 -0.14
C THR A 40 -4.25 3.35 -1.48
N MET A 41 -4.44 2.03 -1.52
CA MET A 41 -4.28 1.24 -2.74
C MET A 41 -5.36 0.17 -2.86
N ALA A 42 -5.60 -0.31 -4.07
CA ALA A 42 -6.43 -1.50 -4.27
C ALA A 42 -5.78 -2.70 -3.57
N MET A 43 -6.60 -3.57 -2.98
CA MET A 43 -6.11 -4.82 -2.42
C MET A 43 -5.40 -5.62 -3.52
N PRO A 44 -4.13 -6.00 -3.34
CA PRO A 44 -3.42 -6.77 -4.35
C PRO A 44 -3.95 -8.22 -4.38
N GLU A 45 -3.55 -8.96 -5.41
CA GLU A 45 -3.86 -10.38 -5.53
C GLU A 45 -3.33 -11.19 -4.32
N PRO A 46 -3.88 -12.38 -4.05
CA PRO A 46 -3.37 -13.24 -2.98
C PRO A 46 -1.86 -13.51 -3.10
N GLY A 47 -1.14 -13.35 -1.98
CA GLY A 47 0.32 -13.44 -1.94
C GLY A 47 0.92 -12.78 -0.70
N THR A 48 2.25 -12.87 -0.57
CA THR A 48 3.01 -12.20 0.50
C THR A 48 3.69 -10.95 -0.05
N TYR A 49 3.57 -9.87 0.71
CA TYR A 49 4.03 -8.54 0.33
C TYR A 49 4.92 -7.93 1.40
N GLN A 50 5.91 -7.18 0.96
CA GLN A 50 6.70 -6.27 1.79
C GLN A 50 6.31 -4.84 1.43
N LEU A 51 5.93 -4.06 2.42
CA LEU A 51 5.70 -2.62 2.28
C LEU A 51 6.76 -1.90 3.10
N SER A 52 7.49 -0.99 2.48
CA SER A 52 8.39 -0.08 3.18
C SER A 52 8.05 1.37 2.87
N VAL A 53 8.44 2.24 3.78
CA VAL A 53 8.33 3.69 3.62
C VAL A 53 9.62 4.33 4.08
N THR A 54 10.11 5.30 3.30
CA THR A 54 11.23 6.15 3.67
C THR A 54 10.78 7.60 3.67
N ASP A 55 11.11 8.37 4.69
CA ASP A 55 10.80 9.81 4.75
C ASP A 55 11.95 10.65 4.16
N GLN A 56 11.77 11.97 4.01
CA GLN A 56 12.82 12.83 3.44
C GLN A 56 14.08 12.91 4.33
N GLY A 57 13.95 12.62 5.62
CA GLY A 57 15.08 12.52 6.55
C GLY A 57 15.90 11.23 6.39
N GLY A 58 15.45 10.31 5.53
CA GLY A 58 16.06 8.99 5.33
C GLY A 58 15.66 7.96 6.38
N GLN A 59 14.71 8.27 7.27
CA GLN A 59 14.18 7.30 8.22
C GLN A 59 13.27 6.33 7.47
N SER A 60 13.40 5.03 7.78
CA SER A 60 12.63 4.00 7.09
C SER A 60 11.99 3.01 8.06
N ASP A 61 10.81 2.52 7.69
CA ASP A 61 10.13 1.41 8.35
C ASP A 61 9.65 0.39 7.30
N GLN A 62 9.45 -0.85 7.72
CA GLN A 62 9.06 -1.96 6.85
C GLN A 62 8.14 -2.94 7.57
N VAL A 63 7.04 -3.30 6.91
CA VAL A 63 6.11 -4.33 7.35
C VAL A 63 5.98 -5.43 6.28
N SER A 64 5.60 -6.62 6.72
CA SER A 64 5.26 -7.72 5.82
C SER A 64 3.85 -8.20 6.12
N PHE A 65 3.08 -8.48 5.08
CA PHE A 65 1.70 -8.97 5.21
C PHE A 65 1.38 -10.00 4.13
N THR A 66 0.37 -10.82 4.39
CA THR A 66 -0.14 -11.82 3.44
C THR A 66 -1.58 -11.51 3.12
N VAL A 67 -1.91 -11.53 1.82
CA VAL A 67 -3.28 -11.52 1.33
C VAL A 67 -3.68 -12.95 1.03
N GLU A 68 -4.75 -13.42 1.67
CA GLU A 68 -5.30 -14.76 1.49
C GLU A 68 -6.56 -14.73 0.63
N VAL A 69 -6.82 -15.82 -0.10
CA VAL A 69 -8.10 -16.03 -0.76
C VAL A 69 -9.16 -16.25 0.32
N GLN A 70 -10.25 -15.48 0.29
CA GLN A 70 -11.44 -15.85 1.08
C GLN A 70 -12.14 -17.02 0.38
N LEU A 71 -12.21 -18.16 1.07
CA LEU A 71 -12.92 -19.38 0.63
C LEU A 71 -14.41 -19.31 0.95
#